data_AF-A0A653C744-F1
#
_entry.id   AF-A0A653C744-F1
#
_cell.length_a   1.000
_cell.length_b   1.000
_cell.length_c   1.000
_cell.angle_alpha   90.00
_cell.angle_beta   90.00
_cell.angle_gamma   90.00
#
_symmetry.space_group_name_H-M   'P 1'
#
loop_
_entity.id
_entity.type
_entity.pdbx_description
1 polymer ?
#
loop_
_entity_poly.entity_id
_entity_poly.type
_entity_poly.pdbx_seq_one_letter_code
_entity_poly.pdbx_strand_id
1 'polypeptide(L)'
;MNVSYLEEEIPKSNVTLDQCRSAFADESQQLADAHPEGFCRVAFDSVLCWPPTPLNQTATVKCFSELFHIKYDDTQNATRDCLWNGTWSKSNYSMCKEIIVLSTDVETQTTIYFVGYTLSLVTLTIAMAIFTYFK
;
A
#
# COMPACT_ATOMS: atom_id res chain seq x y z
N MET A 1 21.52 24.12 -8.17
CA MET A 1 20.22 23.47 -8.39
C MET A 1 20.27 22.12 -7.69
N ASN A 2 20.00 22.10 -6.39
CA ASN A 2 19.97 20.86 -5.63
C ASN A 2 18.51 20.40 -5.58
N VAL A 3 18.22 19.35 -6.33
CA VAL A 3 16.97 18.62 -6.17
C VAL A 3 17.13 17.80 -4.90
N SER A 4 16.78 18.39 -3.76
CA SER A 4 16.46 17.66 -2.55
C SER A 4 15.15 16.92 -2.84
N TYR A 5 15.28 15.73 -3.41
CA TYR A 5 14.24 14.72 -3.29
C TYR A 5 14.00 14.55 -1.80
N LEU A 6 12.78 14.88 -1.38
CA LEU A 6 12.28 14.62 -0.04
C LEU A 6 12.61 13.16 0.27
N GLU A 7 13.37 12.94 1.35
CA GLU A 7 13.17 11.72 2.13
C GLU A 7 11.68 11.74 2.48
N GLU A 8 10.88 11.07 1.65
CA GLU A 8 9.57 10.63 2.07
C GLU A 8 9.88 9.65 3.21
N GLU A 9 9.84 10.17 4.44
CA GLU A 9 9.87 9.37 5.65
C GLU A 9 8.76 8.34 5.47
N ILE A 10 9.13 7.16 5.00
CA ILE A 10 8.28 5.99 4.83
C ILE A 10 7.43 5.94 6.11
N PRO A 11 6.11 6.23 6.05
CA PRO A 11 5.31 6.22 7.25
C PRO A 11 5.22 4.78 7.70
N LYS A 12 6.17 4.38 8.56
CA LYS A 12 6.20 3.09 9.22
C LYS A 12 4.80 2.92 9.76
N SER A 13 4.09 1.90 9.27
CA SER A 13 2.92 1.41 9.97
C SER A 13 3.34 1.38 11.44
N ASN A 14 2.63 2.12 12.28
CA ASN A 14 2.95 2.37 13.69
C ASN A 14 2.85 1.09 14.55
N VAL A 15 2.96 -0.07 13.90
CA VAL A 15 2.78 -1.42 14.38
C VAL A 15 4.16 -1.99 14.70
N THR A 16 4.35 -2.42 15.94
CA THR A 16 5.54 -3.12 16.40
C THR A 16 5.26 -4.62 16.52
N LEU A 17 6.33 -5.42 16.52
CA LEU A 17 6.22 -6.87 16.74
C LEU A 17 5.52 -7.20 18.07
N ASP A 18 5.71 -6.38 19.10
CA ASP A 18 5.09 -6.59 20.41
C ASP A 18 3.57 -6.38 20.37
N GLN A 19 3.09 -5.42 19.57
CA GLN A 19 1.65 -5.23 19.35
C GLN A 19 1.03 -6.42 18.61
N CYS A 20 1.74 -7.01 17.65
CA CYS A 20 1.26 -8.24 17.01
C CYS A 20 1.21 -9.40 18.02
N ARG A 21 2.23 -9.54 18.88
CA ARG A 21 2.27 -10.60 19.90
C ARG A 21 1.14 -10.49 20.90
N SER A 22 0.81 -9.28 21.34
CA SER A 22 -0.30 -9.07 22.26
C SER A 22 -1.65 -9.35 21.61
N ALA A 23 -1.82 -9.03 20.32
CA ALA A 23 -3.05 -9.31 19.59
C ALA A 23 -3.34 -10.82 19.44
N PHE A 24 -2.30 -11.64 19.30
CA PHE A 24 -2.41 -13.09 19.12
C PHE A 24 -1.97 -13.90 20.35
N ALA A 25 -1.98 -13.30 21.54
CA ALA A 25 -1.54 -13.96 22.77
C ALA A 25 -2.36 -15.24 23.06
N ASP A 26 -3.69 -15.14 23.01
CA ASP A 26 -4.59 -16.26 23.29
C ASP A 26 -4.44 -17.39 22.26
N GLU A 27 -4.39 -17.05 20.98
CA GLU A 27 -4.22 -18.02 19.89
C GLU A 27 -2.87 -18.74 20.01
N SER A 28 -1.81 -18.02 20.41
CA SER A 28 -0.49 -18.61 20.61
C SER A 28 -0.47 -19.62 21.77
N GLN A 29 -1.26 -19.38 22.82
CA GLN A 29 -1.37 -20.29 23.95
C GLN A 29 -2.17 -21.54 23.57
N GLN A 30 -3.31 -21.36 22.91
CA GLN A 30 -4.12 -22.48 22.41
C GLN A 30 -3.32 -23.38 21.45
N LEU A 31 -2.53 -22.78 20.57
CA LEU A 31 -1.71 -23.53 19.63
C LEU A 31 -0.55 -24.25 20.33
N ALA A 32 0.02 -23.66 21.38
CA ALA A 32 1.04 -24.33 22.18
C ALA A 32 0.51 -25.58 22.90
N ASP A 33 -0.74 -25.54 23.36
CA ASP A 33 -1.39 -26.69 24.00
C ASP A 33 -1.78 -27.77 22.98
N ALA A 34 -2.22 -27.37 21.78
CA ALA A 34 -2.65 -28.28 20.72
C ALA A 34 -1.50 -28.91 19.91
N HIS A 35 -0.39 -28.19 19.74
CA HIS A 35 0.76 -28.58 18.90
C HIS A 35 2.08 -28.59 19.70
N PRO A 36 2.28 -29.59 20.58
CA PRO A 36 3.50 -29.71 21.38
C PRO A 36 4.75 -29.99 20.52
N GLU A 37 4.59 -30.47 19.28
CA GLU A 37 5.66 -30.65 18.30
C GLU A 37 6.27 -29.33 17.82
N GLY A 38 5.57 -28.21 18.03
CA GLY A 38 6.03 -26.87 17.69
C GLY A 38 5.11 -26.14 16.71
N PHE A 39 5.35 -24.84 16.58
CA PHE A 39 4.62 -23.94 15.68
C PHE A 39 5.48 -22.70 15.38
N CYS A 40 5.17 -22.00 14.29
CA CYS A 40 5.76 -20.70 14.02
C CYS A 40 5.12 -19.64 14.92
N ARG A 41 5.96 -18.89 15.64
CA ARG A 41 5.51 -17.82 16.53
C ARG A 41 5.01 -16.61 15.74
N VAL A 42 4.21 -15.78 16.38
CA VAL A 42 3.79 -14.48 15.83
C VAL A 42 4.99 -13.71 15.28
N ALA A 43 4.85 -13.23 14.04
CA ALA A 43 5.88 -12.47 13.35
C ALA A 43 5.29 -11.20 12.73
N PHE A 44 6.14 -10.20 12.57
CA PHE A 44 5.80 -8.96 11.88
C PHE A 44 6.84 -8.74 10.79
N ASP A 45 6.39 -8.48 9.56
CA ASP A 45 7.27 -8.33 8.40
C ASP A 45 7.31 -6.90 7.87
N SER A 46 7.13 -5.91 8.75
CA SER A 46 6.98 -4.48 8.46
C SER A 46 5.68 -4.07 7.76
N VAL A 47 4.85 -5.03 7.36
CA VAL A 47 3.58 -4.76 6.67
C VAL A 47 2.41 -5.41 7.40
N LEU A 48 2.45 -6.72 7.66
CA LEU A 48 1.38 -7.47 8.31
C LEU A 48 1.86 -8.20 9.57
N CYS A 49 0.95 -8.33 10.53
CA CYS A 49 1.09 -9.26 11.64
C CYS A 49 0.70 -10.66 11.18
N TRP A 50 1.60 -11.62 11.35
CA TRP A 50 1.38 -13.03 11.03
C TRP A 50 0.97 -13.80 12.29
N PRO A 51 -0.19 -14.47 12.28
CA PRO A 51 -0.67 -15.24 13.43
C PRO A 51 0.24 -16.45 13.72
N PRO A 52 0.18 -17.02 14.93
CA PRO A 52 0.88 -18.26 15.23
C PRO A 52 0.30 -19.37 14.35
N THR A 53 1.14 -20.25 13.80
CA THR A 53 0.69 -21.24 12.80
C THR A 53 1.43 -22.56 12.97
N PRO A 54 0.76 -23.71 12.90
CA PRO A 54 1.41 -25.01 13.04
C PRO A 54 2.51 -25.23 12.00
N LEU A 55 3.43 -26.15 12.30
CA LEU A 55 4.47 -26.53 11.36
C LEU A 55 3.88 -27.07 10.05
N ASN A 56 4.50 -26.69 8.93
CA ASN A 56 4.12 -27.13 7.58
C ASN A 56 2.69 -26.71 7.17
N GLN A 57 2.16 -25.64 7.77
CA GLN A 57 0.88 -25.00 7.43
C GLN A 57 1.09 -23.59 6.90
N THR A 58 0.08 -23.05 6.21
CA THR A 58 0.09 -21.72 5.62
C THR A 58 -0.79 -20.76 6.41
N ALA A 59 -0.20 -19.69 6.92
CA ALA A 59 -0.94 -18.58 7.52
C ALA A 59 -1.57 -17.74 6.42
N THR A 60 -2.85 -17.37 6.59
CA THR A 60 -3.58 -16.52 5.65
C THR A 60 -4.12 -15.31 6.40
N VAL A 61 -3.76 -14.11 5.94
CA VAL A 61 -4.16 -12.84 6.56
C VAL A 61 -4.74 -11.93 5.48
N LYS A 62 -5.79 -11.18 5.81
CA LYS A 62 -6.41 -10.23 4.89
C LYS A 62 -5.39 -9.16 4.47
N CYS A 63 -5.43 -8.73 3.20
CA CYS A 63 -4.61 -7.61 2.74
C CYS A 63 -4.98 -6.34 3.51
N PHE A 64 -4.00 -5.43 3.63
CA PHE A 64 -4.20 -4.12 4.24
C PHE A 64 -5.07 -3.24 3.35
N SER A 65 -5.93 -2.41 3.94
CA SER A 65 -6.79 -1.49 3.18
C SER A 65 -6.04 -0.24 2.71
N GLU A 66 -5.03 0.20 3.47
CA GLU A 66 -4.21 1.36 3.17
C GLU A 66 -2.77 1.13 3.66
N LEU A 67 -1.80 1.39 2.81
CA LEU A 67 -0.37 1.36 3.14
C LEU A 67 0.31 2.55 2.45
N PHE A 68 1.03 3.36 3.21
CA PHE A 68 1.68 4.57 2.68
C PHE A 68 0.72 5.50 1.92
N HIS A 69 -0.52 5.65 2.41
CA HIS A 69 -1.59 6.43 1.75
C HIS A 69 -2.07 5.90 0.40
N ILE A 70 -1.60 4.73 -0.01
CA ILE A 70 -2.09 4.01 -1.19
C ILE A 70 -3.15 3.03 -0.73
N LYS A 71 -4.30 3.03 -1.40
CA LYS A 71 -5.38 2.08 -1.12
C LYS A 71 -5.13 0.75 -1.82
N TYR A 72 -5.36 -0.34 -1.11
CA TYR A 72 -5.20 -1.70 -1.62
C TYR A 72 -6.50 -2.49 -1.51
N ASP A 73 -6.63 -3.50 -2.35
CA ASP A 73 -7.77 -4.40 -2.36
C ASP A 73 -7.75 -5.29 -1.13
N ASP A 74 -8.57 -4.93 -0.14
CA ASP A 74 -8.70 -5.69 1.10
C ASP A 74 -9.54 -6.96 0.91
N THR A 75 -10.23 -7.16 -0.21
CA THR A 75 -11.03 -8.39 -0.42
C THR A 75 -10.19 -9.65 -0.53
N GLN A 76 -8.89 -9.47 -0.81
CA GLN A 76 -7.93 -10.53 -1.02
C GLN A 76 -7.11 -10.84 0.24
N ASN A 77 -6.41 -11.97 0.21
CA ASN A 77 -5.57 -12.42 1.33
C ASN A 77 -4.10 -12.57 0.92
N ALA A 78 -3.21 -12.18 1.82
CA ALA A 78 -1.79 -12.53 1.80
C ALA A 78 -1.57 -13.87 2.50
N THR A 79 -0.57 -14.62 2.04
CA THR A 79 -0.24 -15.93 2.61
C THR A 79 1.23 -16.03 3.00
N ARG A 80 1.54 -16.85 4.00
CA ARG A 80 2.92 -17.12 4.42
C ARG A 80 3.04 -18.51 5.01
N ASP A 81 4.06 -19.25 4.57
CA ASP A 81 4.25 -20.64 4.99
C ASP A 81 5.10 -20.73 6.26
N CYS A 82 4.63 -21.55 7.21
CA CYS A 82 5.41 -22.00 8.34
C CYS A 82 6.17 -23.27 7.96
N LEU A 83 7.50 -23.20 7.95
CA LEU A 83 8.36 -24.33 7.63
C LEU A 83 8.37 -25.35 8.78
N TRP A 84 8.74 -26.59 8.47
CA TRP A 84 8.85 -27.70 9.43
C TRP A 84 9.83 -27.43 10.59
N ASN A 85 10.76 -26.49 10.41
CA ASN A 85 11.74 -26.09 11.43
C ASN A 85 11.23 -24.96 12.35
N GLY A 86 9.95 -24.57 12.25
CA GLY A 86 9.36 -23.47 13.02
C GLY A 86 9.80 -22.08 12.57
N THR A 87 10.36 -21.98 11.36
CA THR A 87 10.75 -20.70 10.76
C THR A 87 9.72 -20.26 9.72
N TRP A 88 9.59 -18.95 9.56
CA TRP A 88 8.73 -18.38 8.53
C TRP A 88 9.41 -18.33 7.16
N SER A 89 8.68 -18.73 6.12
CA SER A 89 9.06 -18.49 4.73
C SER A 89 8.82 -17.03 4.31
N LYS A 90 9.13 -16.72 3.05
CA LYS A 90 8.84 -15.43 2.42
C LYS A 90 7.32 -15.22 2.31
N SER A 91 6.83 -14.06 2.77
CA SER A 91 5.44 -13.65 2.64
C SER A 91 5.04 -13.47 1.17
N ASN A 92 3.86 -13.97 0.81
CA ASN A 92 3.28 -13.88 -0.53
C ASN A 92 2.15 -12.84 -0.56
N TYR A 93 2.47 -11.70 -1.20
CA TYR A 93 1.57 -10.56 -1.37
C TYR A 93 0.97 -10.46 -2.78
N SER A 94 1.04 -11.53 -3.59
CA SER A 94 0.65 -11.48 -5.02
C SER A 94 -0.80 -11.04 -5.27
N MET A 95 -1.66 -11.19 -4.26
CA MET A 95 -3.07 -10.82 -4.33
C MET A 95 -3.35 -9.43 -3.75
N CYS A 96 -2.43 -8.83 -3.00
CA CYS A 96 -2.60 -7.48 -2.45
C CYS A 96 -2.19 -6.45 -3.52
N LYS A 97 -3.17 -6.04 -4.33
CA LYS A 97 -2.97 -5.07 -5.41
C LYS A 97 -3.52 -3.71 -5.01
N GLU A 98 -2.88 -2.66 -5.50
CA GLU A 98 -3.38 -1.30 -5.35
C GLU A 98 -4.74 -1.15 -6.04
N ILE A 99 -5.66 -0.47 -5.37
CA ILE A 99 -6.88 0.02 -6.00
C ILE A 99 -6.48 1.33 -6.67
N ILE A 100 -6.34 1.32 -7.99
CA ILE A 100 -6.17 2.55 -8.77
C ILE A 100 -7.51 3.30 -8.69
N VAL A 101 -7.66 4.10 -7.64
CA VAL A 101 -8.68 5.13 -7.61
C VAL A 101 -8.16 6.20 -8.54
N LEU A 102 -8.74 6.32 -9.73
CA LEU A 102 -8.43 7.43 -10.63
C LEU A 102 -8.79 8.72 -9.89
N SER A 103 -7.78 9.29 -9.22
CA SER A 103 -7.93 10.49 -8.42
C SER A 103 -8.36 11.60 -9.36
N THR A 104 -9.61 12.01 -9.24
CA THR A 104 -10.19 13.18 -9.91
C THR A 104 -9.41 14.47 -9.59
N ASP A 105 -8.47 14.41 -8.63
CA ASP A 105 -7.57 15.47 -8.21
C ASP A 105 -6.51 15.84 -9.27
N VAL A 106 -5.90 14.85 -9.95
CA VAL A 106 -4.97 15.12 -11.08
C VAL A 106 -5.68 15.61 -12.34
N GLU A 107 -6.98 15.33 -12.47
CA GLU A 107 -7.82 15.94 -13.51
C GLU A 107 -8.05 17.43 -13.25
N THR A 108 -8.18 17.87 -12.00
CA THR A 108 -8.43 19.29 -11.70
C THR A 108 -7.27 20.20 -12.12
N GLN A 109 -6.02 19.82 -11.82
CA GLN A 109 -4.86 20.64 -12.17
C GLN A 109 -4.62 20.67 -13.69
N THR A 110 -4.70 19.51 -14.35
CA THR A 110 -4.51 19.43 -15.80
C THR A 110 -5.64 20.13 -16.58
N THR A 111 -6.88 20.06 -16.10
CA THR A 111 -8.03 20.74 -16.73
C THR A 111 -7.90 22.25 -16.68
N ILE A 112 -7.49 22.83 -15.54
CA ILE A 112 -7.31 24.29 -15.42
C ILE A 112 -6.21 24.78 -16.38
N TYR A 113 -5.09 24.06 -16.47
CA TYR A 113 -4.02 24.38 -17.41
C TYR A 113 -4.48 24.30 -18.88
N PHE A 114 -5.21 23.26 -19.26
CA PHE A 114 -5.72 23.09 -20.62
C PHE A 114 -6.71 24.19 -21.02
N VAL A 115 -7.65 24.52 -20.14
CA VAL A 115 -8.63 25.59 -20.36
C VAL A 115 -7.95 26.96 -20.44
N GLY A 116 -6.97 27.23 -19.59
CA GLY A 116 -6.22 28.49 -19.62
C GLY A 116 -5.42 28.69 -20.91
N TYR A 117 -4.74 27.62 -21.37
CA TYR A 117 -3.96 27.66 -22.61
C TYR A 117 -4.83 27.85 -23.85
N THR A 118 -5.97 27.16 -23.94
CA THR A 118 -6.89 27.29 -25.06
C THR A 118 -7.49 28.70 -25.15
N LEU A 119 -7.92 29.28 -24.02
CA LEU A 119 -8.38 30.68 -23.95
C LEU A 119 -7.30 31.69 -24.37
N SER A 120 -6.06 31.49 -23.91
CA SER A 120 -4.93 32.37 -24.23
C SER A 120 -4.58 32.31 -25.74
N LEU A 121 -4.57 31.11 -26.33
CA LEU A 121 -4.34 30.93 -27.76
C LEU A 121 -5.45 31.56 -28.61
N VAL A 122 -6.73 31.40 -28.21
CA VAL A 122 -7.86 31.99 -28.94
C VAL A 122 -7.81 33.52 -28.90
N THR A 123 -7.54 34.11 -27.73
CA THR A 123 -7.44 35.57 -27.61
C THR A 123 -6.27 36.15 -28.40
N LEU A 124 -5.09 35.50 -28.36
CA LEU A 124 -3.92 35.92 -29.13
C LEU A 124 -4.13 35.82 -30.64
N THR A 125 -4.77 34.75 -31.11
CA THR A 125 -5.06 34.57 -32.55
C THR A 125 -6.03 35.64 -33.06
N ILE A 126 -7.07 35.99 -32.29
CA ILE A 126 -8.00 37.07 -32.63
C ILE A 126 -7.28 38.42 -32.67
N ALA A 127 -6.43 38.72 -31.67
CA ALA A 127 -5.66 39.97 -31.65
C ALA A 127 -4.76 40.12 -32.89
N MET A 128 -4.02 39.07 -33.25
CA MET A 128 -3.17 39.04 -34.45
C MET A 128 -3.99 39.24 -35.74
N ALA A 129 -5.18 38.64 -35.83
CA ALA A 129 -6.05 38.81 -36.99
C ALA A 129 -6.55 40.26 -37.14
N ILE A 130 -6.93 40.91 -36.04
CA ILE A 130 -7.37 42.32 -36.05
C ILE A 130 -6.22 43.22 -36.50
N PHE A 131 -5.02 43.06 -35.94
CA PHE A 131 -3.86 43.88 -36.30
C PHE A 131 -3.43 43.72 -37.77
N THR A 132 -3.61 42.54 -38.35
CA THR A 132 -3.26 42.29 -39.76
C THR A 132 -4.36 42.67 -40.74
N TYR A 133 -5.64 42.61 -40.33
CA TYR A 133 -6.78 42.98 -41.16
C TYR A 133 -7.01 44.50 -41.25
N PHE A 134 -6.79 45.23 -40.14
CA PHE A 134 -6.91 46.70 -40.10
C PHE A 134 -5.61 47.44 -40.41
N LYS A 135 -4.62 46.73 -40.98
CA LYS A 135 -3.40 47.32 -41.51
C LYS A 135 -3.53 47.52 -43.01
#